data_AF-A0A3D0VF33-F1
#
_entry.id   AF-A0A3D0VF33-F1
#
_cell.length_a   1.000
_cell.length_b   1.000
_cell.length_c   1.000
_cell.angle_alpha   90.00
_cell.angle_beta   90.00
_cell.angle_gamma   90.00
#
_symmetry.space_group_name_H-M   'P 1'
#
loop_
_entity.id
_entity.type
_entity.pdbx_description
1 polymer ?
#
loop_
_entity_poly.entity_id
_entity_poly.type
_entity_poly.pdbx_seq_one_letter_code
_entity_poly.pdbx_strand_id
1 'polypeptide(L)' 'AGRMRWKGVRPTVRGVAMNPVDHPHGGGEGKTSGGRHPVNPNGKREGRTRRPNKESDKLIVRRRRTGKNKR' A
#
# COMPACT_ATOMS: atom_id res chain seq x y z
N ALA A 1 14.18 -0.84 18.05
CA ALA A 1 14.62 -0.17 16.81
C ALA A 1 15.94 -0.74 16.26
N GLY A 2 17.00 -0.88 17.08
CA GLY A 2 18.35 -1.29 16.62
C GLY A 2 18.42 -2.59 15.82
N ARG A 3 17.74 -3.66 16.27
CA ARG A 3 17.73 -4.95 15.54
C ARG A 3 17.20 -4.85 14.09
N MET A 4 16.21 -3.98 13.85
CA MET A 4 15.70 -3.75 12.48
C MET A 4 16.66 -2.93 11.63
N ARG A 5 17.41 -2.01 12.26
CA ARG A 5 18.48 -1.27 11.61
C ARG A 5 19.61 -2.19 11.14
N TRP A 6 19.98 -3.18 11.95
CA TRP A 6 20.97 -4.21 11.55
C TRP A 6 20.48 -5.08 10.39
N LYS A 7 19.17 -5.22 10.22
CA LYS A 7 18.55 -5.86 9.05
C LYS A 7 18.38 -4.93 7.84
N GLY A 8 18.88 -3.70 7.89
CA GLY A 8 18.76 -2.71 6.80
C GLY A 8 17.41 -1.99 6.71
N VAL A 9 16.49 -2.21 7.64
CA VAL A 9 15.17 -1.57 7.63
C VAL A 9 15.23 -0.21 8.32
N ARG A 10 14.93 0.85 7.56
CA ARG A 10 14.84 2.24 8.04
C ARG A 10 13.43 2.53 8.59
N PRO A 11 13.26 3.52 9.49
CA PRO A 11 11.94 3.95 9.91
C PRO A 11 11.11 4.44 8.72
N THR A 12 9.82 4.12 8.72
CA THR A 12 8.85 4.57 7.71
C THR A 12 7.84 5.50 8.38
N VAL A 13 7.56 6.64 7.74
CA VAL A 13 6.60 7.65 8.24
C VAL A 13 5.21 7.37 7.65
N ARG A 14 4.17 7.55 8.46
CA ARG A 14 2.77 7.35 8.01
C ARG A 14 2.31 8.56 7.18
N GLY A 15 1.56 8.32 6.10
CA GLY A 15 1.05 9.38 5.21
C GLY A 15 0.15 10.41 5.89
N VAL A 16 -0.65 9.99 6.89
CA VAL A 16 -1.51 10.90 7.68
C VAL A 16 -0.75 11.88 8.57
N ALA A 17 0.54 11.65 8.80
CA ALA A 17 1.40 12.55 9.57
C ALA A 17 2.18 13.52 8.67
N MET A 18 2.01 13.44 7.35
CA MET A 18 2.69 14.29 6.38
C MET A 18 1.81 15.48 6.00
N ASN A 19 2.38 16.44 5.27
CA ASN A 19 1.63 17.58 4.74
C ASN A 19 0.82 17.15 3.48
N PRO A 20 -0.22 17.89 3.09
CA PRO A 20 -1.01 17.60 1.88
C PRO A 20 -0.19 17.54 0.58
N VAL A 21 0.93 18.26 0.51
CA VAL A 21 1.85 18.27 -0.64
C VAL A 21 2.64 16.97 -0.77
N ASP A 22 2.91 16.29 0.35
CA ASP A 22 3.80 15.12 0.41
C ASP A 22 3.02 13.81 0.24
N HIS A 23 1.81 13.74 0.80
CA HIS A 23 0.99 12.54 0.75
C HIS A 23 -0.48 12.88 0.53
N PRO A 24 -1.22 12.09 -0.28
CA PRO A 24 -2.66 12.26 -0.47
C PRO A 24 -3.55 12.10 0.78
N HIS A 25 -2.95 11.76 1.93
CA HIS A 25 -3.62 11.62 3.22
C HIS A 25 -3.14 12.67 4.23
N GLY A 26 -2.21 13.53 3.83
CA GLY A 26 -1.60 14.51 4.69
C GLY A 26 -2.50 15.70 4.97
N GLY A 27 -2.18 16.42 6.05
CA GLY A 27 -2.91 17.60 6.53
C GLY A 27 -4.12 17.31 7.41
N GLY A 28 -4.94 18.34 7.60
CA GLY A 28 -6.00 18.39 8.60
C GLY A 28 -5.53 18.97 9.94
N GLU A 29 -6.45 19.52 10.72
CA GLU A 29 -6.19 19.99 12.07
C GLU A 29 -6.24 18.80 13.04
N GLY A 30 -5.13 18.52 13.72
CA GLY A 30 -5.02 17.35 14.59
C GLY A 30 -4.92 16.02 13.84
N LYS A 31 -5.37 14.93 14.46
CA LYS A 31 -5.28 13.58 13.87
C LYS A 31 -6.46 13.34 12.93
N THR A 32 -6.17 12.98 11.68
CA THR A 32 -7.16 12.57 10.69
C THR A 32 -6.98 11.10 10.27
N SER A 33 -8.05 10.50 9.77
CA SER A 33 -8.02 9.23 9.02
C SER A 33 -7.53 9.40 7.57
N GLY A 34 -7.13 10.61 7.18
CA GLY A 34 -6.62 10.97 5.86
C GLY A 34 -7.67 11.55 4.90
N GLY A 35 -8.94 11.65 5.32
CA GLY A 35 -10.01 12.33 4.57
C GLY A 35 -10.33 11.75 3.19
N ARG A 36 -9.78 10.58 2.84
CA ARG A 36 -9.84 9.97 1.51
C ARG A 36 -9.74 8.46 1.61
N HIS A 37 -10.28 7.73 0.63
CA HIS A 37 -9.98 6.31 0.48
C HIS A 37 -8.47 6.03 0.47
N PRO A 38 -8.01 4.88 0.99
CA PRO A 38 -6.59 4.53 1.02
C PRO A 38 -5.94 4.55 -0.37
N VAL A 39 -4.83 5.26 -0.48
CA VAL A 39 -3.99 5.35 -1.67
C VAL A 39 -2.52 5.29 -1.28
N ASN A 40 -1.66 4.97 -2.25
CA ASN A 40 -0.22 5.08 -2.08
C ASN A 40 0.23 6.57 -2.16
N PRO A 41 1.52 6.89 -1.87
CA PRO A 41 2.03 8.27 -1.94
C PRO A 41 1.82 8.94 -3.30
N ASN A 42 1.81 8.17 -4.39
CA ASN A 42 1.58 8.67 -5.75
C ASN A 42 0.08 8.71 -6.14
N GLY A 43 -0.84 8.54 -5.19
CA GLY A 43 -2.28 8.64 -5.41
C GLY A 43 -2.97 7.43 -6.07
N LYS A 44 -2.25 6.34 -6.36
CA LYS A 44 -2.85 5.11 -6.89
C LYS A 44 -3.60 4.39 -5.78
N ARG A 45 -4.86 4.03 -6.06
CA ARG A 45 -5.73 3.27 -5.15
C ARG A 45 -5.23 1.85 -4.97
N GLU A 46 -5.56 1.26 -3.82
CA GLU A 46 -5.35 -0.17 -3.59
C GLU A 46 -6.19 -1.01 -4.57
N GLY A 47 -5.63 -2.12 -5.04
CA GLY A 47 -6.31 -3.03 -5.97
C GLY A 47 -5.37 -4.04 -6.62
N ARG A 48 -5.88 -4.80 -7.60
CA ARG A 48 -5.06 -5.73 -8.39
C ARG A 48 -4.08 -4.93 -9.25
N THR A 49 -2.78 -5.10 -9.00
CA THR A 49 -1.71 -4.37 -9.71
C THR A 49 -1.12 -5.12 -10.90
N ARG A 50 -1.43 -6.42 -11.07
CA ARG A 50 -0.96 -7.21 -12.22
C ARG A 50 -1.63 -6.68 -13.50
N ARG A 51 -0.81 -6.24 -14.46
CA ARG A 51 -1.28 -5.86 -15.80
C ARG A 51 -2.02 -7.03 -16.46
N PRO A 52 -3.18 -6.80 -17.08
CA PRO A 52 -3.88 -7.84 -17.84
C PRO A 52 -3.08 -8.21 -19.09
N ASN A 53 -3.39 -9.38 -19.66
CA ASN A 53 -2.90 -9.85 -20.96
C ASN A 53 -1.37 -10.02 -21.04
N LYS A 54 -0.73 -10.50 -19.97
CA LYS A 54 0.67 -10.92 -20.07
C LYS A 54 0.73 -12.33 -20.67
N GLU A 55 1.71 -12.63 -21.52
CA GLU A 55 1.90 -13.99 -22.06
C GLU A 55 1.92 -15.09 -20.98
N SER A 56 2.58 -14.80 -19.86
CA SER A 56 2.58 -15.68 -18.68
C SER A 56 1.20 -16.02 -18.11
N ASP A 57 0.13 -15.25 -18.39
CA ASP A 57 -1.23 -15.55 -17.93
C ASP A 57 -1.74 -16.88 -18.51
N LYS A 58 -1.28 -17.26 -19.72
CA LYS A 58 -1.63 -18.56 -20.36
C LYS A 58 -1.17 -19.77 -19.54
N LEU A 59 -0.09 -19.61 -18.76
CA LEU A 59 0.49 -20.66 -17.93
C LEU A 59 -0.11 -20.71 -16.51
N ILE A 60 -0.93 -19.73 -16.13
CA ILE A 60 -1.48 -19.63 -14.78
C ILE A 60 -2.79 -20.39 -14.69
N VAL A 61 -2.74 -21.58 -14.09
CA VAL A 61 -3.93 -22.42 -13.85
C VAL A 61 -4.95 -21.74 -12.93
N ARG A 62 -4.50 -21.09 -11.85
CA ARG A 62 -5.38 -20.36 -10.92
C ARG A 62 -4.66 -19.26 -10.16
N ARG A 63 -5.41 -18.22 -9.80
CA ARG A 63 -4.92 -17.15 -8.92
C ARG A 63 -4.85 -17.63 -7.46
N ARG A 64 -3.97 -17.00 -6.67
CA ARG A 64 -3.96 -17.10 -5.20
C ARG A 64 -5.29 -16.62 -4.61
N ARG A 65 -5.91 -17.44 -3.76
CA ARG A 65 -7.07 -17.07 -2.93
C ARG A 65 -6.60 -16.22 -1.74
N THR A 66 -7.27 -15.09 -1.50
CA THR A 66 -6.99 -14.16 -0.39
C THR A 66 -8.28 -13.97 0.42
N GLY A 67 -8.31 -14.40 1.68
CA GLY A 67 -9.51 -14.39 2.55
C GLY A 67 -9.66 -15.69 3.37
N LYS A 68 -10.67 -15.74 4.26
CA LYS A 68 -10.97 -16.89 5.14
C LYS A 68 -11.48 -18.16 4.41
N ASN A 69 -11.82 -18.07 3.13
CA ASN A 69 -12.22 -19.23 2.31
C ASN A 69 -10.99 -20.00 1.79
N LYS A 70 -10.10 -20.39 2.73
CA LYS A 70 -9.05 -21.40 2.56
C LYS A 70 -9.57 -22.75 3.08
N ARG A 71 -10.73 -23.17 2.59
CA ARG A 71 -11.11 -24.58 2.60
C ARG A 71 -10.80 -25.13 1.22
#